data_AF-A0A9Q0RUC2-F1
#
_entry.id   AF-A0A9Q0RUC2-F1
#
_cell.length_a   1.000
_cell.length_b   1.000
_cell.length_c   1.000
_cell.angle_alpha   90.00
_cell.angle_beta   90.00
_cell.angle_gamma   90.00
#
_symmetry.space_group_name_H-M   'P 1'
#
loop_
_entity.id
_entity.type
_entity.pdbx_description
1 polymer ?
#
loop_
_entity_poly.entity_id
_entity_poly.type
_entity_poly.pdbx_seq_one_letter_code
_entity_poly.pdbx_strand_id
1 'polypeptide(L)'
;MKLRSTKRQKESGGSPHVDRKKLKLDNSEESLKKIVDLNNDCLDEIFSYLSYDDLLSACQVCQRFQNRARNVFRRKCHDMQMFSVKANESNHLLRRIGSALSKLEIFFCGDIIKNQQIIDITTKYCVENLKELTLHCLTKRNKLRKSFSQVNKLTLSYCDMIGCFKLAKWFPNLTSLTFNYTKNLKKYMKQSIPSMHTLNINYLASQMETITILLSNPQIKNLSLNFDAPIGLVIKRSLLAAIDNALPELEALNLTIHRVDNFGTENSSLLHFNSLKSLKIESYADYSNTALINLLAISHTNLERLQLRFSDLTLDSHSYSCITKYKNLRELHLMPTVDFVNVVPWTTEEVRSFVRRSRQLIEMTYIFAGEAQLKFSRTLASIRTQFFESSWNVKSKKRCGPKVFDTSDGVDAVQNQFVISILKDATLA
;
A
#
# COMPACT_ATOMS: atom_id res chain seq x y z
N MET A 1 39.72 4.32 28.08
CA MET A 1 40.15 5.12 26.92
C MET A 1 40.35 6.56 27.38
N LYS A 2 41.61 7.02 27.52
CA LYS A 2 41.96 8.36 28.05
C LYS A 2 42.08 9.35 26.88
N LEU A 3 41.26 10.40 26.87
CA LEU A 3 41.35 11.50 25.91
C LEU A 3 42.40 12.51 26.39
N ARG A 4 43.46 12.69 25.58
CA ARG A 4 44.48 13.73 25.72
C ARG A 4 43.92 15.05 25.19
N SER A 5 44.01 16.12 25.98
CA SER A 5 43.74 17.49 25.54
C SER A 5 44.97 18.08 24.85
N THR A 6 44.77 18.71 23.69
CA THR A 6 45.79 19.48 22.98
C THR A 6 45.49 20.97 23.12
N LYS A 7 46.40 21.68 23.79
CA LYS A 7 46.48 23.16 23.83
C LYS A 7 46.81 23.67 22.42
N ARG A 8 46.03 24.63 21.91
CA ARG A 8 46.40 25.44 20.74
C ARG A 8 46.92 26.81 21.16
N GLN A 9 47.98 27.22 20.46
CA GLN A 9 48.80 28.40 20.64
C GLN A 9 48.04 29.70 20.29
N LYS A 10 48.42 30.78 20.98
CA LYS A 10 48.09 32.16 20.67
C LYS A 10 48.98 32.62 19.51
N GLU A 11 48.38 33.09 18.43
CA GLU A 11 49.05 33.93 17.44
C GLU A 11 48.58 35.37 17.61
N SER A 12 49.55 36.25 17.83
CA SER A 12 49.40 37.70 17.92
C SER A 12 49.63 38.30 16.54
N GLY A 13 48.55 38.63 15.84
CA GLY A 13 48.57 39.41 14.60
C GLY A 13 48.01 40.81 14.85
N GLY A 14 48.87 41.82 14.77
CA GLY A 14 48.48 43.22 14.88
C GLY A 14 47.55 43.65 13.75
N SER A 15 46.50 44.40 14.09
CA SER A 15 45.53 44.94 13.13
C SER A 15 45.63 46.48 13.09
N PRO A 16 45.47 47.12 11.92
CA PRO A 16 45.64 48.55 11.77
C PRO A 16 44.48 49.32 12.42
N HIS A 17 44.84 50.43 13.05
CA HIS A 17 43.93 51.37 13.69
C HIS A 17 43.06 52.04 12.62
N VAL A 18 41.78 51.63 12.52
CA VAL A 18 40.77 52.32 11.72
C VAL A 18 39.91 53.14 12.67
N ASP A 19 39.94 54.47 12.52
CA ASP A 19 39.10 55.40 13.26
C ASP A 19 37.62 55.18 12.92
N ARG A 20 36.97 54.35 13.74
CA ARG A 20 35.52 54.20 13.76
C ARG A 20 34.89 55.45 14.35
N LYS A 21 34.29 56.28 13.49
CA LYS A 21 33.24 57.22 13.89
C LYS A 21 32.24 56.48 14.80
N LYS A 22 32.14 56.93 16.06
CA LYS A 22 31.11 56.49 17.02
C LYS A 22 29.74 56.87 16.46
N LEU A 23 29.14 55.98 15.68
CA LEU A 23 27.70 55.90 15.54
C LEU A 23 27.14 55.67 16.95
N LYS A 24 26.43 56.68 17.48
CA LYS A 24 25.54 56.48 18.61
C LYS A 24 24.47 55.49 18.14
N LEU A 25 24.69 54.21 18.39
CA LEU A 25 23.60 53.25 18.40
C LEU A 25 22.65 53.74 19.48
N ASP A 26 21.48 54.20 19.09
CA ASP A 26 20.36 54.27 20.01
C ASP A 26 20.18 52.87 20.60
N ASN A 27 20.50 52.74 21.89
CA ASN A 27 20.19 51.58 22.69
C ASN A 27 18.66 51.53 22.88
N SER A 28 17.89 51.36 21.80
CA SER A 28 16.57 50.75 21.96
C SER A 28 16.88 49.33 22.40
N GLU A 29 16.74 49.04 23.69
CA GLU A 29 16.68 47.69 24.19
C GLU A 29 15.57 46.98 23.41
N GLU A 30 15.93 46.32 22.32
CA GLU A 30 15.08 45.32 21.69
C GLU A 30 14.88 44.26 22.76
N SER A 31 13.80 44.40 23.52
CA SER A 31 13.39 43.40 24.49
C SER A 31 13.24 42.10 23.72
N LEU A 32 14.22 41.21 23.91
CA LEU A 32 14.23 39.89 23.30
C LEU A 32 12.96 39.18 23.76
N LYS A 33 11.94 39.15 22.90
CA LYS A 33 10.70 38.45 23.17
C LYS A 33 11.04 36.99 23.41
N LYS A 34 10.67 36.46 24.58
CA LYS A 34 10.97 35.07 24.90
C LYS A 34 10.03 34.17 24.11
N ILE A 35 10.51 32.99 23.71
CA ILE A 35 9.68 32.01 22.98
C ILE A 35 8.40 31.62 23.76
N VAL A 36 8.45 31.70 25.09
CA VAL A 36 7.30 31.44 25.97
C VAL A 36 6.19 32.49 25.86
N ASP A 37 6.50 33.68 25.31
CA ASP A 37 5.55 34.78 25.12
C ASP A 37 4.81 34.68 23.77
N LEU A 38 5.26 33.80 22.87
CA LEU A 38 4.55 33.53 21.61
C LEU A 38 3.18 32.94 21.91
N ASN A 39 2.18 33.20 21.05
CA ASN A 39 0.87 32.58 21.17
C ASN A 39 0.91 31.09 20.74
N ASN A 40 -0.18 30.37 20.96
CA ASN A 40 -0.22 28.93 20.69
C ASN A 40 -0.13 28.60 19.20
N ASP A 41 -0.66 29.46 18.32
CA ASP A 41 -0.68 29.23 16.88
C ASP A 41 0.74 29.38 16.30
N CYS A 42 1.49 30.38 16.76
CA CYS A 42 2.90 30.55 16.43
C CYS A 42 3.74 29.36 16.93
N LEU A 43 3.48 28.84 18.14
CA LEU A 43 4.18 27.66 18.64
C LEU A 43 3.85 26.41 17.81
N ASP A 44 2.57 26.22 17.47
CA ASP A 44 2.12 25.11 16.64
C ASP A 44 2.76 25.17 15.23
N GLU A 45 2.88 26.37 14.65
CA GLU A 45 3.56 26.60 13.37
C GLU A 45 5.07 26.31 13.49
N ILE A 46 5.77 26.82 14.51
CA ILE A 46 7.20 26.53 14.74
C ILE A 46 7.43 25.02 14.91
N PHE A 47 6.60 24.37 15.72
CA PHE A 47 6.68 22.93 15.95
C PHE A 47 6.39 22.13 14.67
N SER A 48 5.61 22.68 13.75
CA SER A 48 5.39 22.07 12.43
C SER A 48 6.65 21.99 11.56
N TYR A 49 7.73 22.70 11.92
CA TYR A 49 9.05 22.56 11.27
C TYR A 49 10.01 21.62 12.02
N LEU A 50 9.70 21.25 13.26
CA LEU A 50 10.59 20.42 14.08
C LEU A 50 10.60 18.94 13.64
N SER A 51 11.75 18.28 13.82
CA SER A 51 11.87 16.83 13.69
C SER A 51 11.10 16.11 14.81
N TYR A 52 10.94 14.79 14.72
CA TYR A 52 10.29 14.03 15.77
C TYR A 52 11.06 14.08 17.09
N ASP A 53 12.39 13.99 17.05
CA ASP A 53 13.23 14.06 18.24
C ASP A 53 13.19 15.45 18.88
N ASP A 54 13.14 16.50 18.07
CA ASP A 54 12.98 17.87 18.55
C ASP A 54 11.59 18.11 19.16
N LEU A 55 10.53 17.56 18.56
CA LEU A 55 9.18 17.62 19.14
C LEU A 55 9.11 16.87 20.48
N LEU A 56 9.82 15.76 20.62
CA LEU A 56 9.92 15.04 21.89
C LEU A 56 10.68 15.85 22.93
N SER A 57 11.72 16.56 22.51
CA SER A 57 12.48 17.46 23.37
C SER A 57 11.63 18.65 23.79
N ALA A 58 10.84 19.22 22.87
CA ALA A 58 9.85 20.27 23.15
C ALA A 58 8.81 19.80 24.18
N CYS A 59 8.39 18.52 24.13
CA CYS A 59 7.49 17.97 25.13
C CYS A 59 8.06 17.98 26.56
N GLN A 60 9.37 18.15 26.74
CA GLN A 60 10.03 18.17 28.05
C GLN A 60 10.16 19.57 28.65
N VAL A 61 9.92 20.62 27.85
CA VAL A 61 10.15 22.01 28.28
C VAL A 61 9.12 22.45 29.33
N CYS A 62 7.82 22.39 28.99
CA CYS A 62 6.74 22.73 29.92
C CYS A 62 5.40 22.13 29.45
N GLN A 63 4.38 22.12 30.33
CA GLN A 63 3.03 21.59 30.03
C GLN A 63 2.44 22.18 28.73
N ARG A 64 2.62 23.50 28.54
CA ARG A 64 2.16 24.20 27.33
C ARG A 64 2.82 23.65 26.07
N PHE A 65 4.15 23.51 26.07
CA PHE A 65 4.90 22.96 24.93
C PHE A 65 4.54 21.50 24.70
N GLN A 66 4.36 20.71 25.76
CA GLN A 66 3.90 19.32 25.64
C GLN A 66 2.55 19.21 24.93
N ASN A 67 1.58 20.04 25.31
CA ASN A 67 0.26 20.03 24.67
C ASN A 67 0.35 20.43 23.19
N ARG A 68 1.15 21.46 22.87
CA ARG A 68 1.33 21.94 21.49
C ARG A 68 2.09 20.93 20.63
N ALA A 69 3.20 20.39 21.12
CA ALA A 69 3.96 19.36 20.43
C ALA A 69 3.11 18.11 20.19
N ARG A 70 2.26 17.68 21.14
CA ARG A 70 1.28 16.60 20.93
C ARG A 70 0.27 16.91 19.83
N ASN A 71 -0.24 18.14 19.77
CA ASN A 71 -1.18 18.56 18.71
C ASN A 71 -0.51 18.56 17.34
N VAL A 72 0.75 18.97 17.25
CA VAL A 72 1.54 18.89 16.02
C VAL A 72 1.86 17.44 15.66
N PHE A 73 2.23 16.60 16.62
CA PHE A 73 2.39 15.16 16.43
C PHE A 73 1.13 14.53 15.84
N ARG A 74 -0.06 14.86 16.36
CA ARG A 74 -1.32 14.33 15.83
C ARG A 74 -1.58 14.72 14.38
N ARG A 75 -1.10 15.89 13.94
CA ARG A 75 -1.23 16.39 12.57
C ARG A 75 -0.16 15.83 11.63
N LYS A 76 1.07 15.66 12.11
CA LYS A 76 2.19 15.12 11.31
C LYS A 76 2.21 13.60 11.24
N CYS A 77 1.93 12.96 12.38
CA CYS A 77 2.14 11.55 12.62
C CYS A 77 0.78 10.83 12.63
N HIS A 78 0.14 10.77 11.47
CA HIS A 78 -1.01 9.88 11.29
C HIS A 78 -0.59 8.41 11.35
N ASP A 79 0.64 8.14 10.89
CA ASP A 79 1.20 6.81 10.68
C ASP A 79 2.57 6.72 11.37
N MET A 80 2.73 5.76 12.29
CA MET A 80 3.98 5.56 13.02
C MET A 80 4.40 4.10 13.03
N GLN A 81 5.68 3.87 12.72
CA GLN A 81 6.30 2.54 12.75
C GLN A 81 7.23 2.41 13.97
N MET A 82 7.17 1.26 14.64
CA MET A 82 7.92 0.98 15.86
C MET A 82 8.61 -0.39 15.84
N PHE A 83 9.88 -0.39 16.25
CA PHE A 83 10.72 -1.58 16.28
C PHE A 83 11.05 -2.01 17.71
N SER A 84 10.93 -3.31 18.01
CA SER A 84 11.15 -3.84 19.37
C SER A 84 12.59 -3.75 19.87
N VAL A 85 13.56 -3.75 18.95
CA VAL A 85 14.99 -3.60 19.29
C VAL A 85 15.26 -2.30 20.06
N LYS A 86 14.44 -1.27 19.84
CA LYS A 86 14.53 0.05 20.48
C LYS A 86 13.53 0.22 21.63
N ALA A 87 13.19 -0.84 22.35
CA ALA A 87 12.16 -0.83 23.39
C ALA A 87 12.26 0.37 24.34
N ASN A 88 13.45 0.74 24.84
CA ASN A 88 13.59 1.86 25.76
C ASN A 88 13.23 3.22 25.13
N GLU A 89 13.74 3.52 23.94
CA GLU A 89 13.43 4.75 23.19
C GLU A 89 11.93 4.80 22.84
N SER A 90 11.43 3.69 22.30
CA SER A 90 10.02 3.42 22.02
C SER A 90 9.11 3.67 23.22
N ASN A 91 9.56 3.30 24.43
CA ASN A 91 8.79 3.45 25.66
C ASN A 91 8.62 4.92 26.06
N HIS A 92 9.68 5.71 25.96
CA HIS A 92 9.60 7.15 26.25
C HIS A 92 8.70 7.86 25.25
N LEU A 93 8.78 7.47 23.98
CA LEU A 93 7.95 7.98 22.91
C LEU A 93 6.47 7.70 23.14
N LEU A 94 6.09 6.44 23.34
CA LEU A 94 4.70 6.04 23.56
C LEU A 94 4.07 6.67 24.81
N ARG A 95 4.84 6.85 25.89
CA ARG A 95 4.36 7.57 27.08
C ARG A 95 3.96 9.01 26.77
N ARG A 96 4.66 9.66 25.84
CA ARG A 96 4.46 11.07 25.51
C ARG A 96 3.36 11.22 24.47
N ILE A 97 3.39 10.45 23.39
CA ILE A 97 2.53 10.66 22.22
C ILE A 97 1.55 9.51 21.95
N GLY A 98 1.59 8.42 22.71
CA GLY A 98 0.80 7.21 22.44
C GLY A 98 -0.69 7.50 22.31
N SER A 99 -1.23 8.40 23.13
CA SER A 99 -2.64 8.78 23.07
C SER A 99 -3.01 9.59 21.84
N ALA A 100 -2.05 10.11 21.08
CA ALA A 100 -2.29 10.81 19.81
C ALA A 100 -2.23 9.88 18.58
N LEU A 101 -1.73 8.65 18.74
CA LEU A 101 -1.52 7.73 17.61
C LEU A 101 -2.83 7.09 17.15
N SER A 102 -3.13 7.23 15.86
CA SER A 102 -4.24 6.54 15.19
C SER A 102 -3.82 5.25 14.48
N LYS A 103 -2.55 5.15 14.07
CA LYS A 103 -1.99 3.95 13.47
C LYS A 103 -0.66 3.59 14.10
N LEU A 104 -0.42 2.30 14.28
CA LEU A 104 0.81 1.80 14.89
C LEU A 104 1.22 0.49 14.26
N GLU A 105 2.49 0.39 13.88
CA GLU A 105 3.11 -0.85 13.42
C GLU A 105 4.18 -1.30 14.43
N ILE A 106 4.13 -2.55 14.87
CA ILE A 106 5.03 -3.11 15.89
C ILE A 106 5.77 -4.31 15.33
N PHE A 107 7.10 -4.22 15.30
CA PHE A 107 7.97 -5.33 14.96
C PHE A 107 8.50 -6.04 16.20
N PHE A 108 8.01 -7.24 16.47
CA PHE A 108 8.51 -8.09 17.55
C PHE A 108 9.83 -8.77 17.13
N CYS A 109 10.77 -8.89 18.07
CA CYS A 109 12.04 -9.56 17.87
C CYS A 109 12.08 -10.92 18.60
N GLY A 110 13.21 -11.62 18.61
CA GLY A 110 13.34 -12.90 19.35
C GLY A 110 13.25 -12.76 20.87
N ASP A 111 13.37 -11.55 21.42
CA ASP A 111 13.34 -11.29 22.87
C ASP A 111 11.91 -11.13 23.39
N ILE A 112 11.42 -12.18 24.04
CA ILE A 112 10.06 -12.26 24.58
C ILE A 112 9.79 -11.18 25.63
N ILE A 113 10.79 -10.84 26.46
CA ILE A 113 10.62 -9.90 27.56
C ILE A 113 10.43 -8.50 27.00
N LYS A 114 11.29 -8.07 26.06
CA LYS A 114 11.17 -6.78 25.39
C LYS A 114 9.85 -6.67 24.63
N ASN A 115 9.45 -7.72 23.92
CA ASN A 115 8.18 -7.74 23.22
C ASN A 115 6.98 -7.56 24.17
N GLN A 116 7.00 -8.22 25.34
CA GLN A 116 5.93 -8.05 26.33
C GLN A 116 5.92 -6.64 26.92
N GLN A 117 7.08 -6.03 27.18
CA GLN A 117 7.16 -4.64 27.64
C GLN A 117 6.53 -3.67 26.64
N ILE A 118 6.77 -3.87 25.34
CA ILE A 118 6.19 -3.04 24.28
C ILE A 118 4.69 -3.22 24.23
N ILE A 119 4.18 -4.45 24.35
CA ILE A 119 2.73 -4.71 24.43
C ILE A 119 2.12 -4.01 25.63
N ASP A 120 2.74 -4.14 26.81
CA ASP A 120 2.24 -3.54 28.04
C ASP A 120 2.20 -2.00 27.95
N ILE A 121 3.20 -1.40 27.31
CA ILE A 121 3.26 0.06 27.13
C ILE A 121 2.31 0.53 26.04
N THR A 122 2.23 -0.18 24.92
CA THR A 122 1.26 0.11 23.86
C THR A 122 -0.17 0.04 24.40
N THR A 123 -0.48 -1.04 25.12
CA THR A 123 -1.81 -1.21 25.74
C THR A 123 -2.12 -0.16 26.80
N LYS A 124 -1.09 0.39 27.45
CA LYS A 124 -1.26 1.45 28.46
C LYS A 124 -1.50 2.83 27.85
N TYR A 125 -0.80 3.18 26.77
CA TYR A 125 -0.79 4.58 26.28
C TYR A 125 -1.47 4.79 24.94
N CYS A 126 -1.69 3.76 24.12
CA CYS A 126 -2.16 3.91 22.74
C CYS A 126 -3.61 3.49 22.52
N VAL A 127 -4.16 2.63 23.38
CA VAL A 127 -5.44 1.92 23.15
C VAL A 127 -6.63 2.84 22.87
N GLU A 128 -6.68 4.01 23.47
CA GLU A 128 -7.85 4.89 23.42
C GLU A 128 -8.11 5.53 22.05
N ASN A 129 -7.08 5.70 21.21
CA ASN A 129 -7.21 6.38 19.92
C ASN A 129 -6.71 5.55 18.73
N LEU A 130 -6.12 4.38 19.00
CA LEU A 130 -5.56 3.53 17.97
C LEU A 130 -6.65 2.87 17.13
N LYS A 131 -6.66 3.15 15.82
CA LYS A 131 -7.62 2.64 14.83
C LYS A 131 -7.03 1.54 13.96
N GLU A 132 -5.75 1.66 13.61
CA GLU A 132 -5.06 0.69 12.77
C GLU A 132 -3.85 0.13 13.51
N LEU A 133 -3.72 -1.19 13.56
CA LEU A 133 -2.61 -1.86 14.22
C LEU A 133 -2.01 -2.91 13.29
N THR A 134 -0.70 -2.84 13.10
CA THR A 134 0.07 -3.85 12.37
C THR A 134 1.02 -4.53 13.34
N LEU A 135 1.00 -5.86 13.40
CA LEU A 135 1.83 -6.66 14.30
C LEU A 135 2.68 -7.61 13.46
N HIS A 136 4.00 -7.49 13.56
CA HIS A 136 4.96 -8.36 12.88
C HIS A 136 5.60 -9.34 13.85
N CYS A 137 5.68 -10.62 13.47
CA CYS A 137 6.37 -11.67 14.23
C CYS A 137 5.77 -11.90 15.63
N LEU A 138 4.47 -11.66 15.82
CA LEU A 138 3.79 -11.90 17.09
C LEU A 138 3.70 -13.42 17.36
N THR A 139 4.12 -13.85 18.55
CA THR A 139 4.13 -15.26 18.93
C THR A 139 3.15 -15.55 20.07
N LYS A 140 2.81 -16.83 20.28
CA LYS A 140 1.99 -17.27 21.43
C LYS A 140 2.52 -16.86 22.82
N ARG A 141 3.81 -16.49 22.93
CA ARG A 141 4.43 -16.08 24.19
C ARG A 141 4.07 -14.65 24.57
N ASN A 142 3.61 -13.87 23.60
CA ASN A 142 3.22 -12.48 23.77
C ASN A 142 1.74 -12.42 24.19
N LYS A 143 1.49 -12.01 25.43
CA LYS A 143 0.14 -11.97 25.99
C LYS A 143 -0.42 -10.56 25.88
N LEU A 144 -1.46 -10.39 25.07
CA LEU A 144 -2.30 -9.19 25.16
C LEU A 144 -3.06 -9.26 26.50
N ARG A 145 -3.04 -8.16 27.26
CA ARG A 145 -3.73 -8.06 28.56
C ARG A 145 -4.99 -7.21 28.49
N LYS A 146 -5.06 -6.26 27.55
CA LYS A 146 -6.20 -5.37 27.31
C LYS A 146 -6.65 -5.45 25.85
N SER A 147 -7.94 -5.23 25.64
CA SER A 147 -8.51 -5.09 24.30
C SER A 147 -8.15 -3.74 23.69
N PHE A 148 -8.00 -3.74 22.37
CA PHE A 148 -7.86 -2.57 21.53
C PHE A 148 -9.24 -2.25 20.95
N SER A 149 -10.12 -1.67 21.78
CA SER A 149 -11.52 -1.47 21.41
C SER A 149 -11.71 -0.52 20.23
N GLN A 150 -10.81 0.41 19.98
CA GLN A 150 -10.91 1.34 18.85
C GLN A 150 -10.29 0.83 17.55
N VAL A 151 -9.55 -0.29 17.60
CA VAL A 151 -8.87 -0.83 16.42
C VAL A 151 -9.90 -1.49 15.50
N ASN A 152 -10.05 -0.91 14.32
CA ASN A 152 -10.95 -1.37 13.28
C ASN A 152 -10.22 -1.97 12.06
N LYS A 153 -8.90 -1.77 11.95
CA LYS A 153 -8.04 -2.46 10.97
C LYS A 153 -6.87 -3.14 11.66
N LEU A 154 -6.70 -4.43 11.42
CA LEU A 154 -5.60 -5.22 11.96
C LEU A 154 -4.84 -5.90 10.84
N THR A 155 -3.52 -5.77 10.86
CA THR A 155 -2.61 -6.52 9.98
C THR A 155 -1.71 -7.41 10.83
N LEU A 156 -1.68 -8.71 10.52
CA LEU A 156 -0.85 -9.70 11.17
C LEU A 156 0.17 -10.22 10.15
N SER A 157 1.45 -9.90 10.37
CA SER A 157 2.54 -10.23 9.46
C SER A 157 3.51 -11.22 10.09
N TYR A 158 3.78 -12.35 9.44
CA TYR A 158 4.70 -13.38 9.96
C TYR A 158 4.37 -13.86 11.38
N CYS A 159 3.10 -13.85 11.76
CA CYS A 159 2.65 -14.20 13.12
C CYS A 159 2.51 -15.71 13.29
N ASP A 160 2.81 -16.23 14.49
CA ASP A 160 2.58 -17.62 14.88
C ASP A 160 1.94 -17.70 16.27
N MET A 161 0.62 -17.57 16.30
CA MET A 161 -0.20 -17.64 17.50
C MET A 161 -1.04 -18.90 17.49
N ILE A 162 -0.42 -20.00 17.88
CA ILE A 162 -1.12 -21.27 18.06
C ILE A 162 -2.05 -21.19 19.28
N GLY A 163 -3.37 -21.25 19.05
CA GLY A 163 -4.37 -21.77 20.00
C GLY A 163 -4.98 -20.79 21.02
N CYS A 164 -4.45 -19.57 21.18
CA CYS A 164 -4.88 -18.68 22.27
C CYS A 164 -5.38 -17.30 21.82
N PHE A 165 -5.38 -16.99 20.52
CA PHE A 165 -5.71 -15.65 20.04
C PHE A 165 -7.21 -15.52 19.74
N LYS A 166 -7.95 -14.96 20.69
CA LYS A 166 -9.37 -14.63 20.51
C LYS A 166 -9.49 -13.25 19.87
N LEU A 167 -9.49 -13.19 18.53
CA LEU A 167 -9.53 -11.92 17.77
C LEU A 167 -10.68 -11.02 18.22
N ALA A 168 -11.91 -11.55 18.26
CA ALA A 168 -13.09 -10.78 18.67
C ALA A 168 -13.00 -10.22 20.10
N LYS A 169 -12.28 -10.89 21.02
CA LYS A 169 -12.06 -10.37 22.38
C LYS A 169 -11.10 -9.19 22.36
N TRP A 170 -10.02 -9.28 21.59
CA TRP A 170 -8.97 -8.26 21.58
C TRP A 170 -9.30 -7.08 20.68
N PHE A 171 -10.08 -7.29 19.62
CA PHE A 171 -10.45 -6.31 18.60
C PHE A 171 -11.95 -6.39 18.33
N PRO A 172 -12.80 -5.95 19.28
CA PRO A 172 -14.25 -6.11 19.14
C PRO A 172 -14.85 -5.34 17.96
N ASN A 173 -14.23 -4.23 17.57
CA ASN A 173 -14.69 -3.37 16.47
C ASN A 173 -13.91 -3.62 15.15
N LEU A 174 -13.34 -4.82 14.98
CA LEU A 174 -12.52 -5.15 13.83
C LEU A 174 -13.35 -5.24 12.54
N THR A 175 -13.12 -4.30 11.62
CA THR A 175 -13.80 -4.25 10.31
C THR A 175 -12.97 -4.80 9.15
N SER A 176 -11.65 -4.72 9.27
CA SER A 176 -10.70 -5.13 8.24
C SER A 176 -9.56 -5.94 8.85
N LEU A 177 -9.33 -7.14 8.33
CA LEU A 177 -8.28 -8.03 8.78
C LEU A 177 -7.38 -8.41 7.60
N THR A 178 -6.07 -8.21 7.77
CA THR A 178 -5.05 -8.63 6.80
C THR A 178 -4.10 -9.63 7.45
N PHE A 179 -3.86 -10.74 6.76
CA PHE A 179 -2.83 -11.71 7.10
C PHE A 179 -1.73 -11.65 6.04
N ASN A 180 -0.49 -11.40 6.45
CA ASN A 180 0.69 -11.44 5.59
C ASN A 180 1.60 -12.56 6.05
N TYR A 181 1.87 -13.56 5.19
CA TYR A 181 2.82 -14.64 5.49
C TYR A 181 2.56 -15.33 6.85
N THR A 182 1.29 -15.40 7.26
CA THR A 182 0.89 -15.93 8.56
C THR A 182 0.50 -17.40 8.44
N LYS A 183 1.09 -18.25 9.27
CA LYS A 183 0.82 -19.70 9.26
C LYS A 183 -0.38 -20.03 10.15
N ASN A 184 -1.01 -21.19 9.90
CA ASN A 184 -2.09 -21.74 10.73
C ASN A 184 -3.35 -20.85 10.82
N LEU A 185 -3.79 -20.24 9.71
CA LEU A 185 -4.89 -19.28 9.68
C LEU A 185 -6.18 -19.82 10.33
N LYS A 186 -6.48 -21.11 10.12
CA LYS A 186 -7.65 -21.79 10.74
C LYS A 186 -7.72 -21.65 12.25
N LYS A 187 -6.59 -21.45 12.95
CA LYS A 187 -6.57 -21.31 14.42
C LYS A 187 -6.98 -19.91 14.89
N TYR A 188 -6.78 -18.88 14.07
CA TYR A 188 -7.13 -17.50 14.40
C TYR A 188 -8.63 -17.24 14.25
N MET A 189 -9.24 -17.90 13.28
CA MET A 189 -10.58 -17.58 12.78
C MET A 189 -11.58 -18.72 13.02
N LYS A 190 -11.39 -19.50 14.11
CA LYS A 190 -12.43 -20.44 14.58
C LYS A 190 -13.67 -19.73 15.11
N GLN A 191 -13.58 -18.44 15.35
CA GLN A 191 -14.64 -17.61 15.90
C GLN A 191 -15.12 -16.66 14.82
N SER A 192 -16.43 -16.49 14.72
CA SER A 192 -17.02 -15.44 13.91
C SER A 192 -16.61 -14.07 14.46
N ILE A 193 -16.32 -13.12 13.57
CA ILE A 193 -16.06 -11.71 13.89
C ILE A 193 -17.15 -10.88 13.19
N PRO A 194 -18.33 -10.69 13.82
CA PRO A 194 -19.51 -10.16 13.13
C PRO A 194 -19.33 -8.77 12.51
N SER A 195 -18.39 -7.97 13.00
CA SER A 195 -18.09 -6.63 12.49
C SER A 195 -17.12 -6.61 11.29
N MET A 196 -16.54 -7.76 10.92
CA MET A 196 -15.50 -7.84 9.89
C MET A 196 -16.10 -7.95 8.50
N HIS A 197 -15.87 -6.93 7.67
CA HIS A 197 -16.38 -6.85 6.29
C HIS A 197 -15.27 -7.01 5.24
N THR A 198 -14.01 -6.79 5.63
CA THR A 198 -12.85 -6.89 4.73
C THR A 198 -11.87 -7.92 5.25
N LEU A 199 -11.52 -8.89 4.38
CA LEU A 199 -10.53 -9.91 4.68
C LEU A 199 -9.50 -9.97 3.55
N ASN A 200 -8.23 -9.78 3.91
CA ASN A 200 -7.10 -9.94 3.00
C ASN A 200 -6.18 -11.06 3.51
N ILE A 201 -5.91 -12.05 2.68
CA ILE A 201 -5.01 -13.16 2.98
C ILE A 201 -3.91 -13.18 1.93
N ASN A 202 -2.73 -12.73 2.34
CA ASN A 202 -1.51 -12.79 1.56
C ASN A 202 -0.69 -14.02 1.95
N TYR A 203 -0.26 -14.77 0.93
CA TYR A 203 0.45 -16.04 1.07
C TYR A 203 -0.43 -17.16 1.63
N LEU A 204 -1.37 -17.64 0.82
CA LEU A 204 -2.26 -18.72 1.25
C LEU A 204 -1.58 -20.10 1.19
N ALA A 205 -1.52 -20.78 2.34
CA ALA A 205 -0.98 -22.13 2.44
C ALA A 205 -1.98 -23.27 2.17
N SER A 206 -3.30 -23.02 2.32
CA SER A 206 -4.33 -24.06 2.16
C SER A 206 -5.71 -23.49 1.81
N GLN A 207 -6.33 -24.04 0.77
CA GLN A 207 -7.69 -23.69 0.35
C GLN A 207 -8.73 -24.12 1.38
N MET A 208 -8.59 -25.31 1.97
CA MET A 208 -9.52 -25.80 2.99
C MET A 208 -9.53 -24.91 4.23
N GLU A 209 -8.38 -24.38 4.63
CA GLU A 209 -8.32 -23.40 5.72
C GLU A 209 -9.07 -22.13 5.36
N THR A 210 -8.92 -21.63 4.12
CA THR A 210 -9.67 -20.47 3.64
C THR A 210 -11.17 -20.71 3.70
N ILE A 211 -11.65 -21.82 3.16
CA ILE A 211 -13.08 -22.16 3.14
C ILE A 211 -13.65 -22.18 4.56
N THR A 212 -12.93 -22.78 5.51
CA THR A 212 -13.35 -22.81 6.93
C THR A 212 -13.49 -21.41 7.52
N ILE A 213 -12.58 -20.50 7.16
CA ILE A 213 -12.59 -19.10 7.62
C ILE A 213 -13.79 -18.36 7.04
N LEU A 214 -14.05 -18.53 5.74
CA LEU A 214 -15.16 -17.88 5.05
C LEU A 214 -16.52 -18.35 5.57
N LEU A 215 -16.68 -19.66 5.78
CA LEU A 215 -17.90 -20.23 6.37
C LEU A 215 -18.19 -19.68 7.78
N SER A 216 -17.15 -19.28 8.52
CA SER A 216 -17.30 -18.70 9.86
C SER A 216 -17.58 -17.20 9.85
N ASN A 217 -17.45 -16.53 8.70
CA ASN A 217 -17.55 -15.08 8.54
C ASN A 217 -18.33 -14.72 7.25
N PRO A 218 -19.62 -15.11 7.16
CA PRO A 218 -20.43 -14.91 5.95
C PRO A 218 -20.71 -13.45 5.60
N GLN A 219 -20.50 -12.52 6.54
CA GLN A 219 -20.71 -11.08 6.36
C GLN A 219 -19.57 -10.35 5.60
N ILE A 220 -18.54 -11.08 5.13
CA ILE A 220 -17.43 -10.48 4.38
C ILE A 220 -17.95 -9.95 3.03
N LYS A 221 -17.67 -8.67 2.77
CA LYS A 221 -18.02 -7.96 1.53
C LYS A 221 -16.83 -7.76 0.61
N ASN A 222 -15.63 -7.65 1.16
CA ASN A 222 -14.40 -7.47 0.40
C ASN A 222 -13.42 -8.60 0.73
N LEU A 223 -13.15 -9.45 -0.24
CA LEU A 223 -12.21 -10.56 -0.10
C LEU A 223 -11.02 -10.37 -1.04
N SER A 224 -9.82 -10.46 -0.48
CA SER A 224 -8.57 -10.46 -1.23
C SER A 224 -7.76 -11.70 -0.87
N LEU A 225 -7.44 -12.52 -1.87
CA LEU A 225 -6.67 -13.75 -1.71
C LEU A 225 -5.45 -13.72 -2.63
N ASN A 226 -4.27 -13.75 -2.03
CA ASN A 226 -3.02 -13.85 -2.76
C ASN A 226 -2.35 -15.22 -2.52
N PHE A 227 -2.20 -15.94 -3.63
CA PHE A 227 -1.69 -17.30 -3.73
C PHE A 227 -0.22 -17.31 -4.15
N ASP A 228 0.60 -16.47 -3.53
CA ASP A 228 2.07 -16.39 -3.70
C ASP A 228 2.80 -17.58 -3.05
N ALA A 229 2.33 -18.81 -3.28
CA ALA A 229 3.02 -20.00 -2.82
C ALA A 229 4.03 -20.45 -3.89
N PRO A 230 5.34 -20.54 -3.57
CA PRO A 230 6.39 -20.79 -4.57
C PRO A 230 6.24 -22.13 -5.31
N ILE A 231 5.48 -23.09 -4.79
CA ILE A 231 5.30 -24.41 -5.42
C ILE A 231 3.90 -24.98 -5.16
N GLY A 232 3.10 -25.12 -6.22
CA GLY A 232 2.07 -26.16 -6.31
C GLY A 232 0.67 -25.83 -5.79
N LEU A 233 0.39 -24.63 -5.28
CA LEU A 233 -0.98 -24.29 -4.89
C LEU A 233 -1.75 -23.76 -6.09
N VAL A 234 -2.65 -24.60 -6.59
CA VAL A 234 -3.40 -24.40 -7.81
C VAL A 234 -4.84 -24.02 -7.44
N ILE A 235 -5.34 -22.85 -7.84
CA ILE A 235 -6.73 -22.47 -7.55
C ILE A 235 -7.68 -23.43 -8.26
N LYS A 236 -8.55 -24.07 -7.47
CA LYS A 236 -9.57 -25.00 -7.95
C LYS A 236 -10.93 -24.32 -8.04
N ARG A 237 -11.79 -24.78 -8.95
CA ARG A 237 -13.18 -24.33 -9.05
C ARG A 237 -13.95 -24.49 -7.74
N SER A 238 -13.65 -25.56 -7.01
CA SER A 238 -14.28 -25.84 -5.71
C SER A 238 -14.04 -24.73 -4.69
N LEU A 239 -12.90 -24.03 -4.74
CA LEU A 239 -12.67 -22.87 -3.88
C LEU A 239 -13.60 -21.73 -4.25
N LEU A 240 -13.73 -21.42 -5.54
CA LEU A 240 -14.61 -20.33 -6.01
C LEU A 240 -16.08 -20.63 -5.68
N ALA A 241 -16.52 -21.86 -5.90
CA ALA A 241 -17.87 -22.30 -5.50
C ALA A 241 -18.07 -22.21 -3.98
N ALA A 242 -17.04 -22.51 -3.20
CA ALA A 242 -17.11 -22.35 -1.75
C ALA A 242 -17.15 -20.87 -1.34
N ILE A 243 -16.43 -19.97 -2.03
CA ILE A 243 -16.50 -18.52 -1.79
C ILE A 243 -17.92 -18.02 -2.09
N ASP A 244 -18.46 -18.37 -3.26
CA ASP A 244 -19.81 -17.99 -3.71
C ASP A 244 -20.88 -18.42 -2.69
N ASN A 245 -20.85 -19.68 -2.27
CA ASN A 245 -21.80 -20.21 -1.28
C ASN A 245 -21.60 -19.61 0.12
N ALA A 246 -20.36 -19.33 0.53
CA ALA A 246 -20.07 -18.85 1.88
C ALA A 246 -20.34 -17.35 2.05
N LEU A 247 -20.23 -16.55 0.97
CA LEU A 247 -20.24 -15.09 1.02
C LEU A 247 -21.31 -14.50 0.09
N PRO A 248 -22.61 -14.64 0.43
CA PRO A 248 -23.70 -14.16 -0.43
C PRO A 248 -23.71 -12.63 -0.63
N GLU A 249 -23.12 -11.88 0.29
CA GLU A 249 -22.98 -10.42 0.24
C GLU A 249 -21.63 -9.94 -0.32
N LEU A 250 -20.85 -10.81 -0.96
CA LEU A 250 -19.54 -10.44 -1.50
C LEU A 250 -19.67 -9.38 -2.59
N GLU A 251 -19.16 -8.18 -2.34
CA GLU A 251 -19.20 -7.04 -3.25
C GLU A 251 -17.88 -6.90 -4.06
N ALA A 252 -16.75 -7.27 -3.48
CA ALA A 252 -15.45 -7.21 -4.14
C ALA A 252 -14.60 -8.47 -3.91
N LEU A 253 -14.07 -9.01 -5.00
CA LEU A 253 -13.18 -10.17 -5.01
C LEU A 253 -11.88 -9.84 -5.73
N ASN A 254 -10.77 -9.94 -5.02
CA ASN A 254 -9.42 -9.78 -5.56
C ASN A 254 -8.66 -11.10 -5.44
N LEU A 255 -8.17 -11.61 -6.56
CA LEU A 255 -7.39 -12.85 -6.65
C LEU A 255 -6.02 -12.54 -7.25
N THR A 256 -4.97 -12.99 -6.59
CA THR A 256 -3.60 -12.92 -7.11
C THR A 256 -3.05 -14.34 -7.20
N ILE A 257 -2.80 -14.82 -8.41
CA ILE A 257 -2.69 -16.24 -8.72
C ILE A 257 -1.38 -16.54 -9.44
N HIS A 258 -0.52 -17.34 -8.81
CA HIS A 258 0.70 -17.81 -9.46
C HIS A 258 0.49 -19.11 -10.23
N ARG A 259 -0.49 -19.93 -9.84
CA ARG A 259 -0.87 -21.14 -10.59
C ARG A 259 -2.37 -21.41 -10.57
N VAL A 260 -2.93 -21.74 -11.74
CA VAL A 260 -4.35 -22.03 -11.95
C VAL A 260 -4.49 -23.46 -12.46
N ASP A 261 -5.53 -24.18 -12.03
CA ASP A 261 -5.78 -25.53 -12.56
C ASP A 261 -6.39 -25.40 -13.94
N ASN A 262 -6.38 -26.48 -14.72
CA ASN A 262 -7.34 -26.54 -15.80
C ASN A 262 -8.73 -26.56 -15.16
N PHE A 263 -9.42 -25.41 -15.13
CA PHE A 263 -10.85 -25.33 -14.85
C PHE A 263 -11.55 -26.13 -15.94
N GLY A 264 -11.67 -27.45 -15.71
CA GLY A 264 -12.12 -28.41 -16.70
C GLY A 264 -13.43 -27.96 -17.38
N THR A 265 -13.61 -28.39 -18.62
CA THR A 265 -14.82 -28.19 -19.43
C THR A 265 -16.04 -28.94 -18.89
N GLU A 266 -15.94 -29.54 -17.71
CA GLU A 266 -17.00 -30.35 -17.13
C GLU A 266 -18.20 -29.48 -16.80
N ASN A 267 -19.40 -29.95 -17.18
CA ASN A 267 -20.76 -29.40 -17.08
C ASN A 267 -21.20 -29.00 -15.66
N SER A 268 -20.35 -28.26 -14.97
CA SER A 268 -20.48 -27.93 -13.56
C SER A 268 -21.24 -26.62 -13.42
N SER A 269 -22.09 -26.59 -12.40
CA SER A 269 -22.94 -25.47 -12.00
C SER A 269 -22.24 -24.12 -12.17
N LEU A 270 -22.94 -23.19 -12.82
CA LEU A 270 -22.51 -21.80 -12.95
C LEU A 270 -22.27 -21.24 -11.54
N LEU A 271 -21.19 -20.48 -11.37
CA LEU A 271 -21.01 -19.68 -10.15
C LEU A 271 -22.04 -18.53 -10.22
N HIS A 272 -22.57 -18.12 -9.07
CA HIS A 272 -23.69 -17.19 -8.96
C HIS A 272 -23.42 -16.10 -7.92
N PHE A 273 -22.34 -15.33 -8.09
CA PHE A 273 -22.07 -14.21 -7.18
C PHE A 273 -23.04 -13.05 -7.43
N ASN A 274 -24.19 -13.10 -6.78
CA ASN A 274 -25.30 -12.18 -6.99
C ASN A 274 -24.95 -10.72 -6.62
N SER A 275 -24.07 -10.53 -5.64
CA SER A 275 -23.73 -9.22 -5.07
C SER A 275 -22.42 -8.62 -5.62
N LEU A 276 -21.67 -9.37 -6.45
CA LEU A 276 -20.32 -8.98 -6.85
C LEU A 276 -20.34 -7.80 -7.82
N LYS A 277 -19.70 -6.70 -7.40
CA LYS A 277 -19.55 -5.46 -8.18
C LYS A 277 -18.15 -5.28 -8.71
N SER A 278 -17.13 -5.75 -8.00
CA SER A 278 -15.73 -5.60 -8.39
C SER A 278 -15.00 -6.94 -8.42
N LEU A 279 -14.44 -7.29 -9.57
CA LEU A 279 -13.60 -8.47 -9.74
C LEU A 279 -12.21 -8.04 -10.22
N LYS A 280 -11.19 -8.39 -9.44
CA LYS A 280 -9.78 -8.21 -9.81
C LYS A 280 -9.09 -9.56 -9.84
N ILE A 281 -8.46 -9.88 -10.96
CA ILE A 281 -7.66 -11.08 -11.13
C ILE A 281 -6.29 -10.66 -11.64
N GLU A 282 -5.26 -10.97 -10.86
CA GLU A 282 -3.87 -10.86 -11.27
C GLU A 282 -3.29 -12.28 -11.37
N SER A 283 -2.71 -12.64 -12.51
CA SER A 283 -2.06 -13.93 -12.72
C SER A 283 -0.68 -13.75 -13.34
N TYR A 284 0.30 -14.47 -12.78
CA TYR A 284 1.71 -14.39 -13.15
C TYR A 284 2.23 -15.67 -13.84
N ALA A 285 1.34 -16.48 -14.39
CA ALA A 285 1.75 -17.71 -15.04
C ALA A 285 1.20 -17.82 -16.46
N ASP A 286 2.01 -18.46 -17.29
CA ASP A 286 1.78 -18.65 -18.71
C ASP A 286 0.63 -19.63 -18.90
N TYR A 287 -0.57 -19.09 -19.12
CA TYR A 287 -1.79 -19.89 -19.18
C TYR A 287 -2.67 -19.54 -20.37
N SER A 288 -3.46 -20.53 -20.81
CA SER A 288 -4.50 -20.31 -21.81
C SER A 288 -5.66 -19.53 -21.20
N ASN A 289 -6.01 -18.42 -21.85
CA ASN A 289 -7.09 -17.52 -21.44
C ASN A 289 -8.45 -18.21 -21.26
N THR A 290 -8.67 -19.40 -21.81
CA THR A 290 -9.88 -20.24 -21.63
C THR A 290 -10.25 -20.55 -20.18
N ALA A 291 -9.28 -20.79 -19.30
CA ALA A 291 -9.52 -21.01 -17.87
C ALA A 291 -10.09 -19.75 -17.19
N LEU A 292 -9.61 -18.58 -17.62
CA LEU A 292 -10.13 -17.27 -17.21
C LEU A 292 -11.53 -17.03 -17.77
N ILE A 293 -11.81 -17.44 -19.01
CA ILE A 293 -13.15 -17.32 -19.60
C ILE A 293 -14.16 -18.14 -18.82
N ASN A 294 -13.84 -19.35 -18.38
CA ASN A 294 -14.75 -20.15 -17.54
C ASN A 294 -15.00 -19.47 -16.17
N LEU A 295 -14.00 -18.76 -15.68
CA LEU A 295 -14.05 -17.88 -14.51
C LEU A 295 -14.82 -16.55 -14.75
N LEU A 296 -14.97 -16.12 -16.00
CA LEU A 296 -15.74 -14.94 -16.41
C LEU A 296 -17.15 -15.32 -16.91
N ALA A 297 -17.35 -16.58 -17.31
CA ALA A 297 -18.65 -17.16 -17.65
C ALA A 297 -19.54 -17.38 -16.41
N ILE A 298 -19.17 -16.75 -15.30
CA ILE A 298 -19.97 -16.61 -14.10
C ILE A 298 -21.11 -15.63 -14.38
N SER A 299 -22.32 -15.97 -13.97
CA SER A 299 -23.50 -15.14 -14.19
C SER A 299 -23.49 -13.94 -13.23
N HIS A 300 -22.77 -12.88 -13.58
CA HIS A 300 -22.79 -11.64 -12.81
C HIS A 300 -23.64 -10.60 -13.51
N THR A 301 -24.85 -10.40 -13.02
CA THR A 301 -25.70 -9.30 -13.51
C THR A 301 -25.19 -7.95 -13.02
N ASN A 302 -24.44 -7.88 -11.92
CA ASN A 302 -24.12 -6.64 -11.21
C ASN A 302 -22.65 -6.20 -11.27
N LEU A 303 -21.82 -6.81 -12.11
CA LEU A 303 -20.40 -6.48 -12.18
C LEU A 303 -20.20 -5.07 -12.77
N GLU A 304 -19.60 -4.17 -11.99
CA GLU A 304 -19.33 -2.77 -12.34
C GLU A 304 -17.85 -2.53 -12.70
N ARG A 305 -16.94 -3.28 -12.08
CA ARG A 305 -15.49 -3.16 -12.30
C ARG A 305 -14.87 -4.52 -12.55
N LEU A 306 -14.13 -4.63 -13.66
CA LEU A 306 -13.34 -5.79 -14.03
C LEU A 306 -11.89 -5.39 -14.26
N GLN A 307 -10.98 -5.93 -13.46
CA GLN A 307 -9.54 -5.75 -13.65
C GLN A 307 -8.85 -7.09 -13.86
N LEU A 308 -8.21 -7.23 -15.01
CA LEU A 308 -7.51 -8.43 -15.45
C LEU A 308 -6.05 -8.09 -15.71
N ARG A 309 -5.15 -8.74 -14.98
CA ARG A 309 -3.71 -8.57 -15.12
C ARG A 309 -3.03 -9.91 -15.37
N PHE A 310 -2.45 -10.14 -16.56
CA PHE A 310 -1.91 -11.45 -16.97
C PHE A 310 -0.58 -11.32 -17.70
N SER A 311 0.35 -12.27 -17.52
CA SER A 311 1.63 -12.29 -18.26
C SER A 311 1.44 -12.35 -19.76
N ASP A 312 0.56 -13.24 -20.23
CA ASP A 312 0.17 -13.33 -21.62
C ASP A 312 -1.35 -13.16 -21.82
N LEU A 313 -1.79 -11.90 -21.76
CA LEU A 313 -3.19 -11.56 -21.98
C LEU A 313 -3.55 -11.70 -23.48
N THR A 314 -4.00 -12.88 -23.88
CA THR A 314 -4.56 -13.16 -25.22
C THR A 314 -6.03 -13.56 -25.12
N LEU A 315 -6.91 -12.56 -25.05
CA LEU A 315 -8.35 -12.79 -25.06
C LEU A 315 -8.81 -13.28 -26.44
N ASP A 316 -9.45 -14.44 -26.49
CA ASP A 316 -10.08 -14.95 -27.72
C ASP A 316 -11.46 -14.30 -27.96
N SER A 317 -12.06 -14.56 -29.11
CA SER A 317 -13.38 -14.02 -29.46
C SER A 317 -14.47 -14.41 -28.46
N HIS A 318 -14.35 -15.58 -27.83
CA HIS A 318 -15.30 -16.06 -26.83
C HIS A 318 -15.20 -15.26 -25.53
N SER A 319 -13.98 -14.97 -25.07
CA SER A 319 -13.67 -14.10 -23.92
C SER A 319 -14.34 -12.74 -24.06
N TYR A 320 -14.15 -12.10 -25.22
CA TYR A 320 -14.74 -10.81 -25.51
C TYR A 320 -16.27 -10.88 -25.50
N SER A 321 -16.85 -11.90 -26.14
CA SER A 321 -18.30 -12.10 -26.12
C SER A 321 -18.84 -12.24 -24.68
N CYS A 322 -18.14 -12.96 -23.80
CA CYS A 322 -18.52 -13.06 -22.39
C CYS A 322 -18.45 -11.69 -21.67
N ILE A 323 -17.37 -10.92 -21.87
CA ILE A 323 -17.22 -9.59 -21.25
C ILE A 323 -18.31 -8.63 -21.74
N THR A 324 -18.67 -8.67 -23.03
CA THR A 324 -19.72 -7.80 -23.60
C THR A 324 -21.12 -8.08 -23.04
N LYS A 325 -21.34 -9.21 -22.36
CA LYS A 325 -22.61 -9.52 -21.69
C LYS A 325 -22.81 -8.75 -20.38
N TYR A 326 -21.76 -8.18 -19.80
CA TYR A 326 -21.86 -7.39 -18.57
C TYR A 326 -22.43 -6.00 -18.85
N LYS A 327 -23.76 -5.88 -18.74
CA LYS A 327 -24.49 -4.62 -19.00
C LYS A 327 -24.14 -3.48 -18.04
N ASN A 328 -23.68 -3.82 -16.84
CA ASN A 328 -23.39 -2.85 -15.76
C ASN A 328 -21.91 -2.48 -15.66
N LEU A 329 -21.05 -2.99 -16.55
CA LEU A 329 -19.61 -2.77 -16.48
C LEU A 329 -19.27 -1.31 -16.82
N ARG A 330 -18.68 -0.60 -15.85
CA ARG A 330 -18.26 0.81 -15.96
C ARG A 330 -16.75 0.95 -16.11
N GLU A 331 -15.99 0.03 -15.50
CA GLU A 331 -14.54 0.06 -15.49
C GLU A 331 -13.98 -1.28 -15.97
N LEU A 332 -13.21 -1.25 -17.05
CA LEU A 332 -12.50 -2.40 -17.60
C LEU A 332 -11.01 -2.09 -17.68
N HIS A 333 -10.21 -2.82 -16.91
CA HIS A 333 -8.75 -2.71 -16.91
C HIS A 333 -8.15 -4.01 -17.42
N LEU A 334 -7.55 -3.97 -18.61
CA LEU A 334 -6.83 -5.07 -19.23
C LEU A 334 -5.35 -4.71 -19.25
N MET A 335 -4.55 -5.33 -18.38
CA MET A 335 -3.14 -4.99 -18.19
C MET A 335 -2.26 -6.23 -18.41
N PRO A 336 -1.33 -6.23 -19.37
CA PRO A 336 -0.30 -7.26 -19.37
C PRO A 336 0.58 -7.13 -18.12
N THR A 337 0.95 -8.24 -17.46
CA THR A 337 2.08 -8.21 -16.51
C THR A 337 3.35 -8.16 -17.36
N VAL A 338 4.07 -7.06 -17.25
CA VAL A 338 5.46 -7.04 -17.69
C VAL A 338 6.23 -7.77 -16.61
N ASP A 339 6.68 -8.99 -16.89
CA ASP A 339 7.56 -9.72 -15.98
C ASP A 339 8.92 -9.02 -15.94
N PHE A 340 9.07 -8.09 -15.00
CA PHE A 340 10.34 -7.39 -14.74
C PHE A 340 11.39 -8.29 -14.08
N VAL A 341 11.08 -9.57 -13.85
CA VAL A 341 11.96 -10.49 -13.09
C VAL A 341 13.18 -10.92 -13.91
N ASN A 342 13.22 -10.64 -15.21
CA ASN A 342 14.45 -10.74 -16.01
C ASN A 342 14.57 -9.49 -16.88
N VAL A 343 15.46 -8.57 -16.50
CA VAL A 343 15.92 -7.48 -17.39
C VAL A 343 16.80 -8.09 -18.48
N VAL A 344 16.20 -8.90 -19.34
CA VAL A 344 16.73 -9.21 -20.66
C VAL A 344 16.17 -8.13 -21.59
N PRO A 345 17.00 -7.41 -22.35
CA PRO A 345 16.51 -6.40 -23.28
C PRO A 345 15.53 -7.06 -24.25
N TRP A 346 14.29 -6.56 -24.27
CA TRP A 346 13.28 -7.03 -25.20
C TRP A 346 13.82 -6.94 -26.61
N THR A 347 13.70 -8.03 -27.36
CA THR A 347 14.00 -8.02 -28.79
C THR A 347 13.05 -7.05 -29.50
N THR A 348 13.50 -6.53 -30.64
CA THR A 348 12.67 -5.64 -31.47
C THR A 348 11.33 -6.28 -31.85
N GLU A 349 11.26 -7.61 -31.96
CA GLU A 349 10.02 -8.30 -32.31
C GLU A 349 9.06 -8.46 -31.10
N GLU A 350 9.57 -8.61 -29.88
CA GLU A 350 8.74 -8.58 -28.66
C GLU A 350 8.12 -7.20 -28.43
N VAL A 351 8.89 -6.13 -28.64
CA VAL A 351 8.39 -4.75 -28.60
C VAL A 351 7.32 -4.53 -29.68
N ARG A 352 7.56 -4.98 -30.92
CA ARG A 352 6.56 -4.87 -32.01
C ARG A 352 5.31 -5.69 -31.71
N SER A 353 5.45 -6.89 -31.17
CA SER A 353 4.33 -7.74 -30.76
C SER A 353 3.52 -7.08 -29.65
N PHE A 354 4.17 -6.52 -28.63
CA PHE A 354 3.51 -5.74 -27.58
C PHE A 354 2.76 -4.54 -28.17
N VAL A 355 3.41 -3.73 -29.03
CA VAL A 355 2.77 -2.56 -29.66
C VAL A 355 1.58 -2.96 -30.54
N ARG A 356 1.66 -4.07 -31.31
CA ARG A 356 0.53 -4.59 -32.10
C ARG A 356 -0.63 -5.02 -31.19
N ARG A 357 -0.36 -5.71 -30.08
CA ARG A 357 -1.37 -6.14 -29.10
C ARG A 357 -2.01 -4.95 -28.37
N SER A 358 -1.22 -3.97 -27.94
CA SER A 358 -1.72 -2.73 -27.34
C SER A 358 -2.57 -1.93 -28.33
N ARG A 359 -2.19 -1.89 -29.61
CA ARG A 359 -2.99 -1.23 -30.65
C ARG A 359 -4.33 -1.91 -30.88
N GLN A 360 -4.40 -3.24 -30.89
CA GLN A 360 -5.67 -3.98 -30.96
C GLN A 360 -6.56 -3.71 -29.73
N LEU A 361 -5.97 -3.68 -28.53
CA LEU A 361 -6.67 -3.32 -27.28
C LEU A 361 -7.24 -1.88 -27.35
N ILE A 362 -6.45 -0.93 -27.83
CA ILE A 362 -6.89 0.47 -27.99
C ILE A 362 -7.99 0.57 -29.05
N GLU A 363 -7.79 0.03 -30.24
CA GLU A 363 -8.77 0.05 -31.35
C GLU A 363 -10.10 -0.63 -30.96
N MET A 364 -10.09 -1.61 -30.04
CA MET A 364 -11.32 -2.20 -29.51
C MET A 364 -11.93 -1.45 -28.32
N THR A 365 -11.13 -0.74 -27.52
CA THR A 365 -11.65 0.21 -26.51
C THR A 365 -12.39 1.37 -27.19
N TYR A 366 -11.96 1.76 -28.40
CA TYR A 366 -12.65 2.71 -29.28
C TYR A 366 -14.06 2.26 -29.71
N ILE A 367 -14.35 0.96 -29.73
CA ILE A 367 -15.70 0.43 -30.05
C ILE A 367 -16.66 0.63 -28.87
N PHE A 368 -16.15 0.65 -27.63
CA PHE A 368 -16.94 0.81 -26.42
C PHE A 368 -17.31 2.27 -26.08
N ALA A 369 -16.59 3.26 -26.62
CA ALA A 369 -16.81 4.68 -26.34
C ALA A 369 -17.46 5.41 -27.54
N GLY A 370 -18.74 5.10 -27.81
CA GLY A 370 -19.54 5.82 -28.80
C GLY A 370 -19.94 7.21 -28.30
N GLU A 371 -19.10 8.22 -28.57
CA GLU A 371 -19.39 9.67 -28.77
C GLU A 371 -18.18 10.59 -28.49
N ALA A 372 -17.07 10.08 -27.94
CA ALA A 372 -15.87 10.88 -27.63
C ALA A 372 -14.87 11.06 -28.82
N GLN A 373 -15.33 10.91 -30.07
CA GLN A 373 -14.47 10.74 -31.25
C GLN A 373 -13.71 11.99 -31.72
N LEU A 374 -14.22 13.21 -31.48
CA LEU A 374 -13.69 14.42 -32.16
C LEU A 374 -12.59 15.17 -31.38
N LYS A 375 -12.53 15.05 -30.05
CA LYS A 375 -11.50 15.71 -29.23
C LYS A 375 -10.22 14.88 -29.09
N PHE A 376 -10.35 13.55 -29.02
CA PHE A 376 -9.20 12.66 -28.79
C PHE A 376 -8.30 12.48 -30.02
N SER A 377 -8.83 12.63 -31.23
CA SER A 377 -8.05 12.59 -32.49
C SER A 377 -7.03 13.73 -32.58
N ARG A 378 -7.32 14.90 -31.99
CA ARG A 378 -6.42 16.05 -31.92
C ARG A 378 -5.28 15.82 -30.91
N THR A 379 -5.57 15.16 -29.78
CA THR A 379 -4.57 14.80 -28.77
C THR A 379 -3.59 13.74 -29.32
N LEU A 380 -4.07 12.76 -30.06
CA LEU A 380 -3.23 11.76 -30.74
C LEU A 380 -2.34 12.35 -31.84
N ALA A 381 -2.81 13.35 -32.59
CA ALA A 381 -1.98 14.07 -33.55
C ALA A 381 -0.84 14.84 -32.87
N SER A 382 -1.10 15.43 -31.69
CA SER A 382 -0.09 16.11 -30.87
C SER A 382 0.96 15.14 -30.31
N ILE A 383 0.54 13.99 -29.79
CA ILE A 383 1.43 12.95 -29.25
C ILE A 383 2.32 12.35 -30.36
N ARG A 384 1.75 12.11 -31.55
CA ARG A 384 2.50 11.64 -32.72
C ARG A 384 3.60 12.63 -33.12
N THR A 385 3.34 13.93 -33.02
CA THR A 385 4.31 14.98 -33.34
C THR A 385 5.45 15.01 -32.32
N GLN A 386 5.14 14.96 -31.03
CA GLN A 386 6.14 14.96 -29.95
C GLN A 386 7.03 13.69 -29.94
N PHE A 387 6.46 12.53 -30.27
CA PHE A 387 7.22 11.27 -30.33
C PHE A 387 8.14 11.20 -31.56
N PHE A 388 7.73 11.76 -32.71
CA PHE A 388 8.59 11.83 -33.89
C PHE A 388 9.71 12.86 -33.74
N GLU A 389 9.47 14.01 -33.11
CA GLU A 389 10.49 15.04 -32.88
C GLU A 389 11.57 14.60 -31.87
N SER A 390 11.17 13.85 -30.83
CA SER A 390 12.12 13.26 -29.87
C SER A 390 12.95 12.13 -30.50
N SER A 391 12.35 11.32 -31.38
CA SER A 391 13.06 10.27 -32.13
C SER A 391 14.04 10.81 -33.18
N TRP A 392 13.73 11.98 -33.78
CA TRP A 392 14.60 12.60 -34.78
C TRP A 392 15.82 13.30 -34.14
N ASN A 393 15.66 13.89 -32.95
CA ASN A 393 16.75 14.53 -32.22
C ASN A 393 17.80 13.57 -31.65
N VAL A 394 17.51 12.27 -31.58
CA VAL A 394 18.49 11.25 -31.15
C VAL A 394 19.45 10.88 -32.31
N LYS A 395 19.07 11.09 -33.57
CA LYS A 395 19.93 10.76 -34.73
C LYS A 395 20.90 11.88 -35.15
N SER A 396 20.85 13.06 -34.53
CA SER A 396 21.67 14.21 -34.96
C SER A 396 22.90 14.53 -34.08
N LYS A 397 23.17 13.79 -32.99
CA LYS A 397 24.39 14.00 -32.18
C LYS A 397 25.47 12.93 -32.43
N LYS A 398 26.49 13.34 -33.18
CA LYS A 398 27.74 12.62 -33.48
C LYS A 398 28.57 12.31 -32.21
N ARG A 399 29.19 11.11 -32.25
CA ARG A 399 30.49 10.69 -31.68
C ARG A 399 30.90 11.25 -30.30
N CYS A 400 30.80 10.40 -29.28
CA CYS A 400 31.81 10.22 -28.20
C CYS A 400 31.57 8.86 -27.52
N GLY A 401 32.64 8.21 -27.04
CA GLY A 401 32.70 6.81 -26.61
C GLY A 401 31.80 6.37 -25.44
N PRO A 402 31.90 5.11 -25.00
CA PRO A 402 30.88 4.46 -24.18
C PRO A 402 30.85 5.05 -22.77
N LYS A 403 29.78 5.77 -22.46
CA LYS A 403 29.31 5.95 -21.08
C LYS A 403 28.05 5.12 -20.92
N VAL A 404 28.08 4.21 -19.96
CA VAL A 404 26.90 3.51 -19.44
C VAL A 404 25.98 4.57 -18.84
N PHE A 405 24.84 4.81 -19.49
CA PHE A 405 23.77 5.61 -18.93
C PHE A 405 22.79 4.67 -18.23
N ASP A 406 22.51 4.97 -16.96
CA ASP A 406 21.45 4.33 -16.19
C ASP A 406 20.11 4.87 -16.72
N THR A 407 19.31 4.01 -17.35
CA THR A 407 18.06 4.37 -18.03
C THR A 407 16.80 4.13 -17.18
N SER A 408 16.94 3.86 -15.87
CA SER A 408 15.79 3.61 -14.99
C SER A 408 14.88 4.84 -14.81
N ASP A 409 15.44 6.05 -14.78
CA ASP A 409 14.68 7.22 -14.30
C ASP A 409 13.85 7.92 -15.39
N GLY A 410 14.11 7.62 -16.67
CA GLY A 410 13.44 8.27 -17.81
C GLY A 410 12.17 7.57 -18.29
N VAL A 411 12.07 6.24 -18.14
CA VAL A 411 10.95 5.45 -18.66
C VAL A 411 9.72 5.55 -17.76
N ASP A 412 9.94 5.59 -16.44
CA ASP A 412 8.87 5.71 -15.45
C ASP A 412 8.20 7.09 -15.45
N ALA A 413 8.94 8.15 -15.77
CA ALA A 413 8.40 9.51 -15.87
C ALA A 413 7.50 9.70 -17.10
N VAL A 414 7.86 9.09 -18.23
CA VAL A 414 7.10 9.18 -19.49
C VAL A 414 5.83 8.32 -19.44
N GLN A 415 5.87 7.13 -18.82
CA GLN A 415 4.68 6.28 -18.66
C GLN A 415 3.69 6.79 -17.60
N ASN A 416 4.18 7.34 -16.48
CA ASN A 416 3.28 7.91 -15.46
C ASN A 416 2.60 9.20 -15.93
N GLN A 417 3.27 10.04 -16.75
CA GLN A 417 2.60 11.16 -17.42
C GLN A 417 1.57 10.69 -18.47
N PHE A 418 1.82 9.57 -19.14
CA PHE A 418 0.92 8.99 -20.15
C PHE A 418 -0.41 8.51 -19.53
N VAL A 419 -0.38 7.88 -18.35
CA VAL A 419 -1.58 7.39 -17.65
C VAL A 419 -2.36 8.53 -16.97
N ILE A 420 -1.67 9.54 -16.42
CA ILE A 420 -2.32 10.67 -15.74
C ILE A 420 -2.99 11.64 -16.74
N SER A 421 -2.42 11.81 -17.95
CA SER A 421 -3.02 12.66 -18.98
C SER A 421 -4.33 12.11 -19.55
N ILE A 422 -4.49 10.78 -19.63
CA ILE A 422 -5.71 10.14 -20.16
C ILE A 422 -6.87 10.25 -19.15
N LEU A 423 -6.58 10.30 -17.85
CA LEU A 423 -7.61 10.31 -16.79
C LEU A 423 -8.10 11.72 -16.41
N LYS A 424 -7.29 12.77 -16.59
CA LYS A 424 -7.71 14.16 -16.31
C LYS A 424 -8.70 14.72 -17.32
N ASP A 425 -8.62 14.30 -18.59
CA ASP A 425 -9.55 14.77 -19.62
C ASP A 425 -10.88 13.98 -19.61
N ALA A 426 -10.92 12.79 -19.00
CA ALA A 426 -12.13 11.98 -18.87
C ALA A 426 -12.95 12.28 -17.60
N THR A 427 -12.42 13.07 -16.65
CA THR A 427 -13.12 13.46 -15.41
C THR A 427 -13.69 14.88 -15.45
N LEU A 428 -13.50 15.61 -16.55
CA LEU A 428 -14.05 16.96 -16.79
C LEU A 428 -15.07 17.00 -17.96
N ALA A 429 -15.57 15.83 -18.37
CA ALA A 429 -16.73 15.65 -19.25
C ALA A 429 -17.72 14.72 -18.55
#